data_AF-U3I2H2-F1
#
_entry.id   AF-U3I2H2-F1
#
_cell.length_a   1.000
_cell.length_b   1.000
_cell.length_c   1.000
_cell.angle_alpha   90.00
_cell.angle_beta   90.00
_cell.angle_gamma   90.00
#
_symmetry.space_group_name_H-M   'P 1'
#
loop_
_entity.id
_entity.type
_entity.pdbx_description
1 polymer ?
#
loop_
_entity_poly.entity_id
_entity_poly.type
_entity_poly.pdbx_seq_one_letter_code
_entity_poly.pdbx_strand_id
1 'polypeptide(L)' 'MPSATSPPRLLLQKALILLHVTASVVVGKTLMVLFPNAMKRHILKQGEKSRMNQNPKFSYENWGPTFFSFQYLLF' A
#
# COMPACT_ATOMS: atom_id res chain seq x y z
N MET A 1 -10.12 -29.49 10.28
CA MET A 1 -10.56 -29.75 8.89
C MET A 1 -10.65 -28.41 8.18
N PRO A 2 -9.83 -28.11 7.15
CA PRO A 2 -9.95 -26.85 6.43
C PRO A 2 -11.23 -26.89 5.59
N SER A 3 -12.11 -25.89 5.75
CA SER A 3 -13.34 -25.80 4.96
C SER A 3 -12.97 -25.45 3.51
N ALA A 4 -13.32 -26.32 2.56
CA ALA A 4 -13.22 -26.02 1.14
C ALA A 4 -14.04 -24.76 0.83
N THR A 5 -13.38 -23.68 0.44
CA THR A 5 -14.06 -22.44 0.04
C THR A 5 -14.76 -22.68 -1.30
N SER A 6 -16.08 -22.47 -1.34
CA SER A 6 -16.85 -22.65 -2.57
C SER A 6 -16.48 -21.61 -3.65
N PRO A 7 -16.53 -21.96 -4.94
CA PRO A 7 -16.13 -21.07 -6.04
C PRO A 7 -16.71 -19.63 -5.98
N PRO A 8 -18.01 -19.41 -5.70
CA PRO A 8 -18.56 -18.05 -5.63
C PRO A 8 -18.03 -17.25 -4.43
N ARG A 9 -17.74 -17.90 -3.31
CA ARG A 9 -17.16 -17.25 -2.13
C ARG A 9 -15.74 -16.76 -2.42
N LEU A 10 -14.95 -17.57 -3.12
CA LEU A 10 -13.59 -17.20 -3.52
C LEU A 10 -13.57 -16.02 -4.50
N LEU A 11 -14.48 -16.01 -5.48
CA LEU A 11 -14.61 -14.91 -6.44
C LEU A 11 -15.01 -13.60 -5.74
N LEU A 12 -16.00 -13.66 -4.84
CA LEU A 12 -16.40 -12.49 -4.04
C LEU A 12 -15.24 -11.97 -3.18
N GLN A 13 -14.50 -12.86 -2.51
CA GLN A 13 -13.35 -12.47 -1.71
C GLN A 13 -12.28 -11.77 -2.56
N LYS A 14 -11.94 -12.31 -3.73
CA LYS A 14 -11.00 -11.69 -4.66
C LYS A 14 -11.49 -10.32 -5.15
N ALA A 15 -12.78 -10.19 -5.47
CA ALA A 15 -13.37 -8.93 -5.90
C ALA A 15 -13.31 -7.85 -4.78
N LEU A 16 -13.60 -8.24 -3.53
CA LEU A 16 -13.51 -7.33 -2.39
C LEU A 16 -12.07 -6.90 -2.09
N ILE A 17 -11.10 -7.83 -2.22
CA ILE A 17 -9.68 -7.49 -2.09
C ILE A 17 -9.27 -6.50 -3.19
N LEU A 18 -9.64 -6.76 -4.44
CA LEU A 18 -9.33 -5.88 -5.56
C LEU A 18 -9.92 -4.48 -5.38
N LEU A 19 -11.18 -4.41 -4.93
CA LEU A 19 -11.86 -3.16 -4.61
C LEU A 19 -11.12 -2.40 -3.50
N HIS A 20 -10.76 -3.09 -2.41
CA HIS A 20 -10.06 -2.50 -1.28
C HIS A 20 -8.67 -1.96 -1.65
N VAL A 21 -7.89 -2.74 -2.42
CA VAL A 21 -6.57 -2.33 -2.92
C VAL A 21 -6.71 -1.10 -3.83
N THR A 22 -7.67 -1.11 -4.75
CA THR A 22 -7.91 0.03 -5.66
C THR A 22 -8.32 1.28 -4.89
N ALA A 23 -9.23 1.17 -3.93
CA ALA A 23 -9.63 2.28 -3.08
C ALA A 23 -8.44 2.85 -2.29
N SER A 24 -7.58 1.98 -1.74
CA SER A 24 -6.38 2.38 -1.01
C SER A 24 -5.38 3.14 -1.90
N VAL A 25 -5.19 2.70 -3.15
CA VAL A 25 -4.38 3.42 -4.15
C VAL A 25 -4.91 4.83 -4.40
N VAL A 26 -6.22 4.95 -4.66
CA VAL A 26 -6.85 6.24 -4.96
C VAL A 26 -6.72 7.17 -3.77
N VAL A 27 -7.13 6.74 -2.58
CA VAL A 27 -7.05 7.57 -1.35
C VAL A 27 -5.62 7.98 -1.07
N GLY A 28 -4.66 7.04 -1.12
CA GLY A 28 -3.26 7.32 -0.87
C GLY A 28 -2.66 8.34 -1.84
N LYS A 29 -2.93 8.19 -3.15
CA LYS A 29 -2.50 9.16 -4.17
C LYS A 29 -3.13 10.53 -3.97
N THR A 30 -4.43 10.59 -3.66
CA THR A 30 -5.11 11.85 -3.36
C THR A 30 -4.48 12.54 -2.15
N LEU A 31 -4.18 11.80 -1.08
CA LEU A 31 -3.50 12.35 0.10
C LEU A 31 -2.07 12.83 -0.21
N MET A 32 -1.33 12.13 -1.08
CA MET A 32 0.00 12.58 -1.52
C MET A 32 -0.06 13.90 -2.29
N VAL A 33 -1.10 14.11 -3.10
CA VAL A 33 -1.29 15.36 -3.87
C VAL A 33 -1.76 16.50 -2.96
N LEU A 34 -2.74 16.25 -2.10
CA LEU A 34 -3.32 17.28 -1.24
C LEU A 34 -2.43 17.64 -0.05
N PHE A 35 -1.70 16.67 0.51
CA PHE A 35 -0.92 16.82 1.74
C PHE A 35 0.49 16.21 1.63
N PRO A 36 1.30 16.61 0.63
CA PRO A 36 2.59 15.96 0.32
C PRO A 36 3.54 15.90 1.52
N ASN A 37 3.67 17.00 2.27
CA ASN A 37 4.54 17.08 3.44
C ASN A 37 4.07 16.19 4.60
N ALA A 38 2.76 16.10 4.82
CA ALA A 38 2.19 15.25 5.86
C ALA A 38 2.39 13.77 5.50
N MET A 39 2.15 13.41 4.25
CA MET A 39 2.31 12.05 3.77
C MET A 39 3.78 11.60 3.76
N LYS A 40 4.71 12.49 3.37
CA LYS A 40 6.16 12.22 3.47
C LYS A 40 6.57 11.90 4.91
N ARG A 41 6.16 12.72 5.89
CA ARG A 41 6.43 12.45 7.31
C ARG A 41 5.80 11.14 7.77
N HIS A 42 4.57 10.85 7.37
CA HIS A 42 3.90 9.61 7.72
C HIS A 42 4.65 8.38 7.20
N ILE A 43 5.04 8.39 5.91
CA ILE A 43 5.79 7.29 5.28
C ILE A 43 7.16 7.11 5.96
N LEU A 44 7.89 8.19 6.23
CA LEU A 44 9.18 8.10 6.91
C LEU A 44 9.05 7.50 8.32
N LYS A 45 8.01 7.89 9.07
CA LYS A 45 7.70 7.31 10.39
C LYS A 45 7.31 5.83 10.32
N GLN A 46 6.65 5.38 9.26
CA GLN A 46 6.43 3.94 9.02
C GLN A 46 7.76 3.24 8.69
N GLY A 47 8.63 3.89 7.91
CA GLY A 47 9.96 3.40 7.57
C GLY A 47 10.85 3.18 8.79
N GLU A 48 10.72 4.01 9.83
CA GLU A 48 11.39 3.81 11.13
C GLU A 48 10.98 2.48 11.79
N LYS A 49 9.68 2.15 11.77
CA LYS A 49 9.18 0.88 12.34
C LYS A 49 9.62 -0.33 11.54
N SER A 50 9.67 -0.20 10.21
CA SER A 50 10.05 -1.28 9.29
C SER A 50 11.56 -1.40 9.06
N ARG A 51 12.39 -0.55 9.69
CA ARG A 51 13.84 -0.41 9.42
C ARG A 51 14.18 -0.02 7.97
N MET A 52 13.21 0.45 7.19
CA MET A 52 13.39 0.89 5.81
C MET A 52 14.38 2.06 5.74
N ASN A 53 14.36 2.93 6.75
CA ASN A 53 15.28 4.05 6.89
C ASN A 53 16.73 3.64 7.22
N GLN A 54 16.97 2.39 7.61
CA GLN A 54 18.32 1.85 7.85
C GLN A 54 18.97 1.34 6.56
N ASN A 55 18.21 1.22 5.46
CA ASN A 55 18.77 0.85 4.16
C ASN A 55 19.54 2.05 3.58
N PRO A 56 20.87 1.95 3.36
CA PRO A 56 21.67 3.06 2.82
C PRO A 56 21.28 3.42 1.37
N LYS A 57 20.55 2.54 0.67
CA LYS A 57 20.00 2.80 -0.66
C LYS A 57 18.61 3.45 -0.62
N PHE A 58 18.03 3.65 0.56
CA PHE A 58 16.73 4.27 0.69
C PHE A 58 16.82 5.77 0.46
N SER A 59 16.03 6.26 -0.50
CA SER A 59 15.79 7.67 -0.74
C SER A 59 14.29 7.86 -0.93
N TYR A 60 13.67 8.69 -0.09
CA TYR A 60 12.24 8.96 -0.19
C TYR A 60 11.85 9.52 -1.56
N GLU A 61 12.66 10.37 -2.18
CA GLU A 61 12.30 10.93 -3.49
C GLU A 61 12.27 9.85 -4.58
N ASN A 62 13.09 8.81 -4.45
CA ASN A 62 13.13 7.70 -5.40
C ASN A 62 12.04 6.64 -5.14
N TRP A 63 11.57 6.52 -3.89
CA TRP A 63 10.66 5.45 -3.44
C TRP A 63 9.26 5.94 -3.06
N GLY A 64 9.13 7.15 -2.53
CA GLY A 64 7.89 7.74 -2.04
C GLY A 64 6.74 7.66 -3.05
N PRO A 65 6.96 7.96 -4.35
CA PRO A 65 5.93 7.81 -5.37
C PRO A 65 5.37 6.39 -5.57
N THR A 66 6.05 5.34 -5.05
CA THR A 66 5.62 3.94 -5.22
C THR A 66 4.72 3.42 -4.10
N PHE A 67 4.66 4.05 -2.92
CA PHE A 67 3.92 3.57 -1.73
C PHE A 67 2.42 3.31 -1.94
N PHE A 68 1.79 4.04 -2.87
CA PHE A 68 0.39 3.85 -3.26
C PHE A 68 0.27 3.52 -4.75
N SER A 69 1.21 2.71 -5.25
CA SER A 69 1.11 2.09 -6.57
C SER A 69 0.60 0.66 -6.44
N PHE A 70 -0.04 0.16 -7.50
CA PHE A 70 -0.43 -1.26 -7.54
C PHE A 70 0.77 -2.19 -7.37
N GLN A 71 1.97 -1.81 -7.87
CA GLN A 71 3.20 -2.61 -7.67
C GLN A 71 3.58 -2.79 -6.20
N TYR A 72 3.29 -1.81 -5.35
CA TYR A 72 3.61 -1.90 -3.92
C TYR A 72 2.56 -2.69 -3.13
N LEU A 73 1.30 -2.68 -3.57
CA LEU A 73 0.19 -3.36 -2.89
C LEU A 73 -0.06 -4.80 -3.37
N LEU A 74 0.56 -5.21 -4.48
CA LEU A 74 0.49 -6.57 -5.03
C LEU A 74 1.58 -7.50 -4.48
N PHE A 75 2.35 -7.07 -3.48
CA PHE A 75 3.42 -7.85 -2.84
C PHE A 75 2.88 -8.88 -1.84
#